data_AF-H0C0N1-F1
#
_entry.id   AF-H0C0N1-F1
#
_cell.length_a   1.000
_cell.length_b   1.000
_cell.length_c   1.000
_cell.angle_alpha   90.00
_cell.angle_beta   90.00
_cell.angle_gamma   90.00
#
_symmetry.space_group_name_H-M   'P 1'
#
loop_
_entity.id
_entity.type
_entity.pdbx_description
1 polymer ?
#
loop_
_entity_poly.entity_id
_entity_poly.type
_entity_poly.pdbx_seq_one_letter_code
_entity_poly.pdbx_strand_id
1 'polypeptide(L)'
;MPLPLRPFAAALLLIVPLVGCSKPEPDGRAPAGFDALVAACTEFLAAREPHVRPGASGEWIKTGYSPALVQRELNRTESPVTPYVGKIVVKDNEAQATAATQPEAQAITLTPAHLLSNRTHTFVYSFDGNQWRWQNGQRLTKIPGQNDQTQALTLADVSALGPSGFAGCLPR
;
A
#
# COMPACT_ATOMS: atom_id res chain seq x y z
N MET A 1 72.97 50.02 -18.08
CA MET A 1 72.19 51.01 -17.29
C MET A 1 70.73 50.92 -17.76
N PRO A 2 69.71 51.07 -16.90
CA PRO A 2 69.27 50.24 -15.77
C PRO A 2 67.87 49.60 -16.01
N LEU A 3 67.50 48.57 -15.23
CA LEU A 3 66.11 48.11 -15.00
C LEU A 3 65.43 48.97 -13.92
N PRO A 4 64.07 49.11 -13.91
CA PRO A 4 63.24 48.42 -12.89
C PRO A 4 61.89 47.84 -13.44
N LEU A 5 61.42 46.66 -13.00
CA LEU A 5 60.41 46.39 -11.93
C LEU A 5 59.06 47.11 -12.17
N ARG A 6 57.85 46.49 -12.19
CA ARG A 6 57.25 45.45 -11.33
C ARG A 6 55.85 45.04 -11.89
N PRO A 7 55.22 43.98 -11.36
CA PRO A 7 54.07 43.27 -11.93
C PRO A 7 52.73 43.87 -11.48
N PHE A 8 51.72 43.78 -12.35
CA PHE A 8 50.31 43.89 -11.92
C PHE A 8 49.73 42.49 -11.77
N ALA A 9 49.59 42.09 -10.50
CA ALA A 9 48.73 40.99 -10.10
C ALA A 9 47.29 41.37 -10.40
N ALA A 10 46.67 40.73 -11.40
CA ALA A 10 45.23 40.80 -11.58
C ALA A 10 44.60 39.70 -10.72
N ALA A 11 43.86 40.16 -9.70
CA ALA A 11 43.15 39.33 -8.74
C ALA A 11 42.23 38.32 -9.45
N LEU A 12 42.45 37.04 -9.17
CA LEU A 12 41.55 35.96 -9.52
C LEU A 12 40.29 36.11 -8.65
N LEU A 13 39.24 36.72 -9.20
CA LEU A 13 37.90 36.71 -8.62
C LEU A 13 37.37 35.28 -8.66
N LEU A 14 37.58 34.55 -7.58
CA LEU A 14 36.87 33.31 -7.30
C LEU A 14 35.39 33.66 -7.10
N ILE A 15 34.63 33.53 -8.18
CA ILE A 15 33.17 33.42 -8.11
C ILE A 15 32.90 32.08 -7.42
N VAL A 16 32.76 32.11 -6.09
CA VAL A 16 32.14 31.02 -5.35
C VAL A 16 30.66 31.08 -5.71
N PRO A 17 30.10 30.12 -6.47
CA PRO A 17 28.65 30.04 -6.53
C PRO A 17 28.20 29.75 -5.10
N LEU A 18 27.49 30.71 -4.51
CA LEU A 18 26.61 30.45 -3.38
C LEU A 18 25.69 29.33 -3.86
N VAL A 19 25.99 28.10 -3.45
CA VAL A 19 25.09 26.96 -3.56
C VAL A 19 23.92 27.31 -2.64
N GLY A 20 23.01 28.12 -3.17
CA GLY A 20 21.71 28.32 -2.57
C GLY A 20 21.11 26.94 -2.36
N CYS A 21 20.60 26.71 -1.15
CA CYS A 21 19.88 25.52 -0.74
C CYS A 21 18.90 25.12 -1.86
N SER A 22 19.37 24.27 -2.75
CA SER A 22 18.59 23.81 -3.88
C SER A 22 17.58 22.90 -3.22
N LYS A 23 16.32 23.33 -3.17
CA LYS A 23 15.22 22.47 -2.74
C LYS A 23 15.40 21.18 -3.53
N PRO A 24 15.67 20.02 -2.89
CA PRO A 24 15.89 18.79 -3.61
C PRO A 24 14.70 18.59 -4.54
N GLU A 25 15.01 18.50 -5.84
CA GLU A 25 14.06 18.19 -6.89
C GLU A 25 13.27 16.95 -6.44
N PRO A 26 11.93 16.93 -6.61
CA PRO A 26 11.13 15.81 -6.13
C PRO A 26 11.72 14.50 -6.68
N ASP A 27 12.22 13.68 -5.77
CA ASP A 27 12.82 12.40 -6.09
C ASP A 27 11.75 11.51 -6.72
N GLY A 28 11.80 11.36 -8.05
CA GLY A 28 10.84 10.56 -8.82
C GLY A 28 10.81 9.09 -8.39
N ARG A 29 11.81 8.63 -7.62
CA ARG A 29 11.85 7.28 -7.05
C ARG A 29 10.71 7.02 -6.07
N ALA A 30 10.33 8.00 -5.24
CA ALA A 30 9.28 7.77 -4.24
C ALA A 30 7.90 7.58 -4.90
N PRO A 31 7.42 8.47 -5.80
CA PRO A 31 6.17 8.25 -6.52
C PRO A 31 6.18 6.97 -7.36
N ALA A 32 7.24 6.72 -8.15
CA ALA A 32 7.31 5.52 -8.99
C ALA A 32 7.33 4.22 -8.17
N GLY A 33 8.07 4.21 -7.06
CA GLY A 33 8.09 3.08 -6.13
C GLY A 33 6.72 2.84 -5.47
N PHE A 34 5.97 3.91 -5.17
CA PHE A 34 4.63 3.77 -4.60
C PHE A 34 3.62 3.28 -5.64
N ASP A 35 3.74 3.75 -6.89
CA ASP A 35 2.90 3.29 -8.00
C ASP A 35 3.13 1.80 -8.28
N ALA A 36 4.38 1.34 -8.22
CA ALA A 36 4.73 -0.08 -8.31
C ALA A 36 4.10 -0.90 -7.17
N LEU A 37 4.10 -0.36 -5.94
CA LEU A 37 3.46 -1.00 -4.79
C LEU A 37 1.93 -1.11 -4.97
N VAL A 38 1.28 -0.05 -5.47
CA VAL A 38 -0.16 -0.05 -5.76
C VAL A 38 -0.49 -1.05 -6.87
N ALA A 39 0.34 -1.15 -7.91
CA ALA A 39 0.16 -2.12 -8.99
C ALA A 39 0.28 -3.56 -8.46
N ALA A 40 1.32 -3.87 -7.68
CA ALA A 40 1.49 -5.19 -7.07
C ALA A 40 0.32 -5.58 -6.15
N CYS A 41 -0.19 -4.62 -5.36
CA CYS A 41 -1.38 -4.82 -4.54
C CYS A 41 -2.61 -5.14 -5.41
N THR A 42 -2.80 -4.38 -6.48
CA THR A 42 -3.94 -4.58 -7.40
C THR A 42 -3.89 -5.95 -8.07
N GLU A 43 -2.73 -6.35 -8.61
CA GLU A 43 -2.52 -7.66 -9.24
C GLU A 43 -2.76 -8.81 -8.26
N PHE A 44 -2.21 -8.72 -7.06
CA PHE A 44 -2.39 -9.73 -6.02
C PHE A 44 -3.86 -9.90 -5.66
N LEU A 45 -4.59 -8.79 -5.49
CA LEU A 45 -6.00 -8.83 -5.11
C LEU A 45 -6.91 -9.30 -6.25
N ALA A 46 -6.53 -9.04 -7.50
CA ALA A 46 -7.24 -9.50 -8.69
C ALA A 46 -7.09 -11.02 -8.91
N ALA A 47 -5.97 -11.61 -8.46
CA ALA A 47 -5.71 -13.05 -8.53
C ALA A 47 -6.38 -13.85 -7.40
N ARG A 48 -7.13 -13.21 -6.48
CA ARG A 48 -7.76 -13.90 -5.36
C ARG A 48 -8.92 -14.77 -5.83
N GLU A 49 -8.81 -16.07 -5.57
CA GLU A 49 -9.88 -17.02 -5.80
C GLU A 49 -10.75 -17.23 -4.54
N PRO A 50 -12.05 -17.53 -4.71
CA PRO A 50 -12.87 -18.02 -3.62
C PRO A 50 -12.28 -19.31 -3.03
N HIS A 51 -12.42 -19.49 -1.73
CA HIS A 51 -11.87 -20.64 -1.02
C HIS A 51 -12.93 -21.32 -0.18
N VAL A 52 -12.74 -22.62 0.03
CA VAL A 52 -13.63 -23.45 0.85
C VAL A 52 -12.90 -23.91 2.10
N ARG A 53 -13.55 -23.76 3.26
CA ARG A 53 -13.04 -24.20 4.57
C ARG A 53 -14.15 -24.85 5.39
N PRO A 54 -13.82 -25.76 6.32
CA PRO A 54 -14.79 -26.25 7.29
C PRO A 54 -15.25 -25.09 8.19
N GLY A 55 -16.55 -25.05 8.46
CA GLY A 55 -17.20 -24.15 9.41
C GLY A 55 -17.20 -24.72 10.83
N ALA A 56 -17.64 -23.91 11.79
CA ALA A 56 -17.58 -24.27 13.21
C ALA A 56 -18.62 -25.32 13.61
N SER A 57 -19.72 -25.41 12.85
CA SER A 57 -20.87 -26.28 13.13
C SER A 57 -20.92 -27.51 12.21
N GLY A 58 -19.82 -27.82 11.52
CA GLY A 58 -19.68 -28.98 10.64
C GLY A 58 -20.13 -28.74 9.19
N GLU A 59 -20.66 -27.55 8.88
CA GLU A 59 -20.88 -27.11 7.51
C GLU A 59 -19.56 -26.82 6.78
N TRP A 60 -19.62 -26.69 5.47
CA TRP A 60 -18.54 -26.19 4.64
C TRP A 60 -18.88 -24.80 4.14
N ILE A 61 -17.90 -23.91 4.19
CA ILE A 61 -18.07 -22.49 3.91
C ILE A 61 -17.26 -22.14 2.67
N LYS A 62 -17.91 -21.59 1.64
CA LYS A 62 -17.25 -20.92 0.53
C LYS A 62 -17.22 -19.42 0.78
N THR A 63 -16.03 -18.85 0.82
CA THR A 63 -15.81 -17.41 0.95
C THR A 63 -15.14 -16.87 -0.30
N GLY A 64 -15.66 -15.78 -0.84
CA GLY A 64 -15.08 -15.08 -1.97
C GLY A 64 -15.12 -13.56 -1.78
N TYR A 65 -14.38 -12.88 -2.65
CA TYR A 65 -14.23 -11.43 -2.60
C TYR A 65 -14.64 -10.82 -3.94
N SER A 66 -15.29 -9.66 -3.91
CA SER A 66 -15.51 -8.90 -5.13
C SER A 66 -14.18 -8.42 -5.73
N PRO A 67 -14.15 -8.03 -7.02
CA PRO A 67 -13.07 -7.22 -7.54
C PRO A 67 -12.80 -6.04 -6.60
N ALA A 68 -11.54 -5.90 -6.18
CA ALA A 68 -11.15 -4.89 -5.23
C ALA A 68 -10.91 -3.55 -5.94
N LEU A 69 -11.45 -2.47 -5.38
CA LEU A 69 -11.05 -1.12 -5.76
C LEU A 69 -9.84 -0.71 -4.91
N VAL A 70 -8.70 -0.51 -5.56
CA VAL A 70 -7.46 -0.04 -4.92
C VAL A 70 -7.28 1.44 -5.21
N GLN A 71 -7.24 2.26 -4.16
CA GLN A 71 -7.06 3.71 -4.25
C GLN A 71 -5.71 4.11 -3.66
N ARG A 72 -5.03 5.01 -4.37
CA ARG A 72 -3.72 5.52 -4.03
C ARG A 72 -3.83 6.93 -3.48
N GLU A 73 -3.17 7.18 -2.35
CA GLU A 73 -2.94 8.53 -1.84
C GLU A 73 -1.46 8.69 -1.49
N LEU A 74 -0.81 9.70 -2.04
CA LEU A 74 0.62 9.97 -1.83
C LEU A 74 0.78 11.43 -1.43
N ASN A 75 1.41 11.65 -0.28
CA ASN A 75 1.64 12.98 0.27
C ASN A 75 3.14 13.18 0.51
N ARG A 76 3.66 14.34 0.05
CA ARG A 76 4.99 14.80 0.44
C ARG A 76 4.91 15.42 1.84
N THR A 77 5.94 15.23 2.65
CA THR A 77 6.06 15.86 3.97
C THR A 77 7.20 16.86 3.99
N GLU A 78 7.26 17.66 5.05
CA GLU A 78 8.38 18.55 5.33
C GLU A 78 9.55 17.83 6.04
N SER A 79 9.35 16.57 6.44
CA SER A 79 10.35 15.78 7.15
C SER A 79 11.44 15.32 6.18
N PRO A 80 12.73 15.60 6.46
CA PRO A 80 13.82 15.05 5.67
C PRO A 80 14.01 13.54 5.90
N VAL A 81 13.47 12.99 7.01
CA VAL A 81 13.59 11.57 7.37
C VAL A 81 12.45 10.74 6.78
N THR A 82 11.29 11.34 6.59
CA THR A 82 10.10 10.70 6.02
C THR A 82 9.48 11.57 4.92
N PRO A 83 10.23 11.87 3.85
CA PRO A 83 9.84 12.86 2.85
C PRO A 83 8.52 12.55 2.15
N TYR A 84 8.05 11.30 2.20
CA TYR A 84 6.72 10.91 1.71
C TYR A 84 6.00 9.97 2.67
N VAL A 85 4.67 10.11 2.69
CA VAL A 85 3.73 9.19 3.30
C VAL A 85 2.76 8.72 2.22
N GLY A 86 2.60 7.42 2.11
CA GLY A 86 1.70 6.77 1.17
C GLY A 86 0.56 6.10 1.92
N LYS A 87 -0.62 6.08 1.32
CA LYS A 87 -1.76 5.31 1.80
C LYS A 87 -2.40 4.55 0.64
N ILE A 88 -2.63 3.27 0.86
CA ILE A 88 -3.40 2.40 -0.05
C ILE A 88 -4.72 2.10 0.65
N VAL A 89 -5.83 2.43 -0.01
CA VAL A 89 -7.17 2.10 0.46
C VAL A 89 -7.75 1.04 -0.47
N VAL A 90 -8.08 -0.13 0.08
CA VAL A 90 -8.68 -1.24 -0.64
C VAL A 90 -10.12 -1.40 -0.21
N LYS A 91 -11.04 -1.29 -1.15
CA LYS A 91 -12.46 -1.58 -0.93
C LYS A 91 -12.83 -2.87 -1.64
N ASP A 92 -13.36 -3.82 -0.88
CA ASP A 92 -13.90 -5.06 -1.42
C ASP A 92 -15.10 -5.51 -0.59
N ASN A 93 -15.83 -6.47 -1.16
CA ASN A 93 -16.96 -7.10 -0.50
C ASN A 93 -16.60 -8.55 -0.21
N GLU A 94 -16.97 -9.03 0.97
CA GLU A 94 -16.89 -10.44 1.32
C GLU A 94 -18.26 -11.08 1.08
N ALA A 95 -18.28 -12.18 0.34
CA ALA A 95 -19.45 -13.01 0.15
C ALA A 95 -19.19 -14.41 0.73
N GLN A 96 -20.22 -15.00 1.33
CA GLN A 96 -20.13 -16.28 2.00
C GLN A 96 -21.37 -17.14 1.73
N ALA A 97 -21.15 -18.43 1.47
CA ALA A 97 -22.20 -19.42 1.34
C ALA A 97 -21.82 -20.69 2.09
N THR A 98 -22.81 -21.43 2.56
CA THR A 98 -22.63 -22.67 3.31
C THR A 98 -23.24 -23.87 2.57
N ALA A 99 -22.67 -25.05 2.78
CA ALA A 99 -23.20 -26.32 2.32
C ALA A 99 -22.91 -27.44 3.34
N ALA A 100 -23.59 -28.59 3.19
CA ALA A 100 -23.35 -29.74 4.06
C ALA A 100 -22.02 -30.45 3.76
N THR A 101 -21.56 -30.39 2.51
CA THR A 101 -20.34 -31.08 2.08
C THR A 101 -19.35 -30.14 1.36
N GLN A 102 -18.06 -30.52 1.38
CA GLN A 102 -17.02 -29.76 0.69
C GLN A 102 -17.27 -29.62 -0.82
N PRO A 103 -17.66 -30.68 -1.56
CA PRO A 103 -17.89 -30.56 -3.00
C PRO A 103 -19.07 -29.65 -3.34
N GLU A 104 -20.15 -29.71 -2.55
CA GLU A 104 -21.29 -28.80 -2.71
C GLU A 104 -20.86 -27.35 -2.49
N ALA A 105 -20.13 -27.07 -1.40
CA ALA A 105 -19.61 -25.72 -1.15
C ALA A 105 -18.72 -25.23 -2.30
N GLN A 106 -17.85 -26.07 -2.84
CA GLN A 106 -16.98 -25.74 -3.96
C GLN A 106 -17.78 -25.37 -5.23
N ALA A 107 -18.90 -26.06 -5.47
CA ALA A 107 -19.76 -25.85 -6.63
C ALA A 107 -20.63 -24.58 -6.54
N ILE A 108 -20.81 -23.98 -5.35
CA ILE A 108 -21.62 -22.77 -5.19
C ILE A 108 -21.03 -21.62 -6.02
N THR A 109 -21.87 -20.99 -6.84
CA THR A 109 -21.55 -19.70 -7.45
C THR A 109 -21.96 -18.59 -6.47
N LEU A 110 -21.00 -17.79 -6.01
CA LEU A 110 -21.29 -16.66 -5.14
C LEU A 110 -22.00 -15.57 -5.94
N THR A 111 -23.10 -15.07 -5.39
CA THR A 111 -23.98 -14.05 -5.98
C THR A 111 -24.16 -12.89 -5.00
N PRO A 112 -24.74 -11.75 -5.40
CA PRO A 112 -25.00 -10.64 -4.49
C PRO A 112 -25.85 -11.00 -3.25
N ALA A 113 -26.67 -12.07 -3.33
CA ALA A 113 -27.44 -12.55 -2.18
C ALA A 113 -26.56 -13.15 -1.06
N HIS A 114 -25.33 -13.53 -1.39
CA HIS A 114 -24.34 -14.06 -0.45
C HIS A 114 -23.48 -12.97 0.18
N LEU A 115 -23.75 -11.70 -0.08
CA LEU A 115 -22.98 -10.58 0.48
C LEU A 115 -23.05 -10.62 2.01
N LEU A 116 -21.88 -10.82 2.63
CA LEU A 116 -21.73 -10.85 4.08
C LEU A 116 -21.35 -9.47 4.61
N SER A 117 -20.36 -8.81 3.98
CA SER A 117 -19.89 -7.51 4.43
C SER A 117 -19.26 -6.67 3.32
N ASN A 118 -19.31 -5.35 3.51
CA ASN A 118 -18.46 -4.41 2.78
C ASN A 118 -17.25 -4.09 3.65
N ARG A 119 -16.05 -4.10 3.07
CA ARG A 119 -14.80 -3.92 3.81
C ARG A 119 -13.98 -2.80 3.20
N THR A 120 -13.33 -2.03 4.06
CA THR A 120 -12.34 -1.03 3.65
C THR A 120 -11.07 -1.28 4.44
N HIS A 121 -10.00 -1.60 3.73
CA HIS A 121 -8.67 -1.78 4.30
C HIS A 121 -7.86 -0.53 3.99
N THR A 122 -7.22 0.03 5.01
CA THR A 122 -6.34 1.17 4.89
C THR A 122 -4.95 0.74 5.33
N PHE A 123 -3.96 0.94 4.47
CA PHE A 123 -2.56 0.65 4.76
C PHE A 123 -1.75 1.94 4.63
N VAL A 124 -0.92 2.23 5.64
CA VAL A 124 -0.08 3.42 5.67
C VAL A 124 1.38 3.03 5.55
N TYR A 125 2.10 3.81 4.75
CA TYR A 125 3.51 3.61 4.44
C TYR A 125 4.28 4.92 4.62
N SER A 126 5.55 4.82 4.97
CA SER A 126 6.50 5.93 4.92
C SER A 126 7.63 5.61 3.96
N PHE A 127 8.14 6.63 3.28
CA PHE A 127 9.35 6.53 2.47
C PHE A 127 10.50 7.15 3.26
N ASP A 128 11.58 6.41 3.48
CA ASP A 128 12.73 6.85 4.29
C ASP A 128 13.81 7.61 3.49
N GLY A 129 13.50 7.95 2.24
CA GLY A 129 14.47 8.51 1.27
C GLY A 129 15.10 7.46 0.35
N ASN A 130 14.93 6.16 0.66
CA ASN A 130 15.44 5.07 -0.16
C ASN A 130 14.38 4.01 -0.47
N GLN A 131 13.56 3.63 0.51
CA GLN A 131 12.58 2.56 0.38
C GLN A 131 11.26 2.87 1.09
N TRP A 132 10.19 2.22 0.63
CA TRP A 132 8.88 2.24 1.27
C TRP A 132 8.85 1.26 2.44
N ARG A 133 8.28 1.68 3.57
CA ARG A 133 8.12 0.86 4.77
C ARG A 133 6.67 0.87 5.21
N TRP A 134 6.12 -0.31 5.47
CA TRP A 134 4.82 -0.44 6.12
C TRP A 134 4.87 0.16 7.53
N GLN A 135 3.82 0.89 7.91
CA GLN A 135 3.71 1.53 9.22
C GLN A 135 2.57 0.93 10.04
N ASN A 136 1.37 0.90 9.46
CA ASN A 136 0.20 0.31 10.10
C ASN A 136 -0.87 -0.08 9.07
N GLY A 137 -1.88 -0.78 9.55
CA GLY A 137 -3.07 -1.08 8.77
C GLY A 137 -4.34 -1.05 9.63
N GLN A 138 -5.48 -0.90 8.97
CA GLN A 138 -6.80 -0.92 9.59
C GLN A 138 -7.80 -1.55 8.64
N ARG A 139 -8.76 -2.29 9.17
CA ARG A 139 -9.94 -2.78 8.45
C ARG A 139 -11.20 -2.23 9.09
N LEU A 140 -12.01 -1.56 8.28
CA LEU A 140 -13.40 -1.25 8.59
C LEU A 140 -14.29 -2.31 7.93
N THR A 141 -15.19 -2.92 8.70
CA THR A 141 -16.15 -3.93 8.22
C THR A 141 -17.56 -3.45 8.50
N LYS A 142 -18.41 -3.48 7.48
CA LYS A 142 -19.84 -3.13 7.57
C LYS A 142 -20.68 -4.35 7.23
N ILE A 143 -21.39 -4.87 8.23
CA ILE A 143 -22.34 -5.97 8.10
C ILE A 143 -23.75 -5.39 8.24
N PRO A 144 -24.68 -5.66 7.30
CA PRO A 144 -26.06 -5.20 7.44
C PRO A 144 -26.67 -5.58 8.78
N GLY A 145 -27.27 -4.60 9.47
CA GLY A 145 -27.90 -4.80 10.78
C GLY A 145 -26.93 -4.88 11.96
N GLN A 146 -25.62 -4.69 11.75
CA GLN A 146 -24.63 -4.60 12.83
C GLN A 146 -23.93 -3.24 12.84
N ASN A 147 -23.33 -2.91 13.98
CA ASN A 147 -22.47 -1.73 14.09
C ASN A 147 -21.20 -1.91 13.26
N ASP A 148 -20.73 -0.82 12.67
CA ASP A 148 -19.46 -0.76 11.96
C ASP A 148 -18.31 -1.21 12.89
N GLN A 149 -17.51 -2.17 12.43
CA GLN A 149 -16.37 -2.69 13.19
C GLN A 149 -15.06 -2.19 12.60
N THR A 150 -14.24 -1.58 13.43
CA THR A 150 -12.87 -1.19 13.10
C THR A 150 -11.88 -2.10 13.82
N GLN A 151 -10.94 -2.66 13.08
CA GLN A 151 -9.86 -3.47 13.62
C GLN A 151 -8.51 -2.98 13.10
N ALA A 152 -7.52 -2.84 13.98
CA ALA A 152 -6.15 -2.62 13.57
C ALA A 152 -5.58 -3.91 12.96
N LEU A 153 -4.84 -3.78 11.85
CA LEU A 153 -4.18 -4.89 11.19
C LEU A 153 -2.71 -4.88 11.57
N THR A 154 -2.22 -6.04 12.00
CA THR A 154 -0.79 -6.26 12.23
C THR A 154 -0.08 -6.55 10.91
N LEU A 155 1.25 -6.45 10.91
CA LEU A 155 2.03 -6.86 9.74
C LEU A 155 1.80 -8.34 9.37
N ALA A 156 1.58 -9.20 10.37
CA ALA A 156 1.29 -10.62 10.15
C ALA A 156 -0.06 -10.85 9.45
N ASP A 157 -1.07 -10.03 9.76
CA ASP A 157 -2.37 -10.10 9.08
C ASP A 157 -2.24 -9.71 7.60
N VAL A 158 -1.42 -8.70 7.32
CA VAL A 158 -1.21 -8.19 5.95
C VAL A 158 -0.31 -9.14 5.15
N SER A 159 0.73 -9.72 5.77
CA SER A 159 1.70 -10.58 5.08
C SER A 159 1.19 -11.99 4.76
N ALA A 160 -0.02 -12.34 5.18
CA ALA A 160 -0.64 -13.61 4.82
C ALA A 160 -0.74 -13.76 3.29
N LEU A 161 -0.29 -14.91 2.78
CA LEU A 161 -0.36 -15.27 1.35
C LEU A 161 -1.72 -15.83 0.94
N GLY A 162 -2.59 -16.13 1.91
CA GLY A 162 -3.89 -16.73 1.66
C GLY A 162 -4.87 -15.76 1.00
N PRO A 163 -6.05 -16.27 0.59
CA PRO A 163 -7.07 -15.49 -0.13
C PRO A 163 -7.61 -14.31 0.70
N SER A 164 -7.49 -14.36 2.04
CA SER A 164 -7.85 -13.26 2.94
C SER A 164 -6.73 -12.26 3.20
N GLY A 165 -5.52 -12.53 2.71
CA GLY A 165 -4.32 -11.73 2.96
C GLY A 165 -4.09 -10.62 1.96
N PHE A 166 -3.04 -9.84 2.20
CA PHE A 166 -2.71 -8.62 1.45
C PHE A 166 -1.21 -8.53 1.16
N ALA A 167 -0.52 -9.67 1.04
CA ALA A 167 0.93 -9.71 0.94
C ALA A 167 1.47 -8.91 -0.27
N GLY A 168 0.72 -8.86 -1.38
CA GLY A 168 1.07 -8.04 -2.54
C GLY A 168 1.01 -6.53 -2.30
N CYS A 169 0.38 -6.09 -1.20
CA CYS A 169 0.32 -4.70 -0.79
C CYS A 169 1.49 -4.31 0.13
N LEU A 170 2.40 -5.22 0.47
CA LEU A 170 3.60 -4.89 1.23
C LEU A 170 4.76 -4.46 0.31
N PRO A 171 5.58 -3.49 0.73
CA PRO A 171 6.83 -3.17 0.03
C PRO A 171 7.72 -4.41 -0.09
N ARG A 172 8.41 -4.54 -1.22
CA ARG A 172 9.38 -5.62 -1.49
C ARG A 172 10.79 -5.22 -1.08
#